data_AF-B7G1M1-F1
#
_entry.id   AF-B7G1M1-F1
#
_cell.length_a   1.000
_cell.length_b   1.000
_cell.length_c   1.000
_cell.angle_alpha   90.00
_cell.angle_beta   90.00
_cell.angle_gamma   90.00
#
_symmetry.space_group_name_H-M   'P 1'
#
loop_
_entity.id
_entity.type
_entity.pdbx_description
1 polymer ?
#
loop_
_entity_poly.entity_id
_entity_poly.type
_entity_poly.pdbx_seq_one_letter_code
_entity_poly.pdbx_strand_id
1 'polypeptide(L)'
;MADGEVGDNVAFGFCVSLTVNDIVADSLIVIVPVLYLFSQGRLVHSLSVRKCPRNLPSIECFPLQTLSPPFEDDAYRSICNFYRENYSRKRIVPSLPKFNCTTTDDVVCFMRCEGSDRIVAAVRLTHDSTHPEYVFIRSLCIEVSLRRQGLGSQLLQRAMDNFGAWSYYCLADPLLTSFYVAAGFTKADSSNDVPTSISQRYESIARRVQRKNRELHFFVRRPQPPPCAVILLQHVNENNRATATGWLVDDEAYQKATGTNLTTLQSQLTVARWTWSGRADNEHIQKMLSDLPSTPILLWAKKADKSYRMVASGEHFTPIYIILDGTWQEAQSMFRKIPSLWQLPRLSLSSSTRSSYVLRHDYTGWKQRFSSQGGEDLLCTAEVIAALLDESLNRESGNLIRNRLRYFQDNFPQVSARSFDADADSGTEV
;
A
#
# COMPACT_ATOMS: atom_id res chain seq x y z
N MET A 1 31.07 17.28 72.83
CA MET A 1 31.23 18.01 71.56
C MET A 1 31.20 16.97 70.46
N ALA A 2 30.16 17.06 69.63
CA ALA A 2 29.95 16.45 68.31
C ALA A 2 30.39 14.99 68.09
N ASP A 3 29.37 14.12 68.10
CA ASP A 3 29.30 12.90 67.30
C ASP A 3 29.58 13.19 65.81
N GLY A 4 30.40 12.35 65.19
CA GLY A 4 30.63 12.32 63.76
C GLY A 4 30.31 10.94 63.23
N GLU A 5 29.07 10.74 62.79
CA GLU A 5 28.64 9.55 62.04
C GLU A 5 29.40 9.47 60.71
N VAL A 6 29.91 8.27 60.43
CA VAL A 6 30.51 7.87 59.16
C VAL A 6 29.40 7.82 58.11
N GLY A 7 29.37 8.80 57.21
CA GLY A 7 28.45 8.82 56.08
C GLY A 7 28.85 7.77 55.03
N ASP A 8 28.06 6.71 54.93
CA ASP A 8 28.09 5.75 53.83
C ASP A 8 27.72 6.46 52.51
N ASN A 9 28.73 6.76 51.69
CA ASN A 9 28.53 7.19 50.30
C ASN A 9 28.04 6.00 49.47
N VAL A 10 26.71 5.83 49.36
CA VAL A 10 26.09 4.86 48.45
C VAL A 10 26.21 5.38 47.01
N ALA A 11 27.16 4.84 46.25
CA ALA A 11 27.26 5.08 44.81
C ALA A 11 26.14 4.31 44.07
N PHE A 12 25.19 5.02 43.47
CA PHE A 12 24.18 4.43 42.58
C PHE A 12 24.73 4.37 41.15
N GLY A 13 25.02 3.16 40.65
CA GLY A 13 25.39 2.92 39.26
C GLY A 13 24.16 2.55 38.43
N PHE A 14 23.92 3.26 37.32
CA PHE A 14 22.92 2.88 36.32
C PHE A 14 23.61 2.07 35.22
N CYS A 15 23.16 0.85 34.97
CA CYS A 15 23.62 0.04 33.84
C CYS A 15 22.43 -0.23 32.91
N VAL A 16 22.54 0.19 31.65
CA VAL A 16 21.58 -0.16 30.59
C VAL A 16 22.14 -1.39 29.88
N SER A 17 21.49 -2.54 30.03
CA SER A 17 21.82 -3.74 29.24
C SER A 17 20.86 -3.85 28.07
N LEU A 18 21.40 -3.94 26.86
CA LEU A 18 20.63 -4.18 25.63
C LEU A 18 20.45 -5.70 25.47
N THR A 19 19.22 -6.20 25.57
CA THR A 19 18.90 -7.58 25.18
C THR A 19 18.10 -7.56 23.89
N VAL A 20 18.69 -8.10 22.82
CA VAL A 20 18.02 -8.36 21.55
C VAL A 20 17.21 -9.63 21.70
N ASN A 21 15.89 -9.57 21.55
CA ASN A 21 15.08 -10.77 21.31
C ASN A 21 13.96 -10.43 20.31
N ASP A 22 13.92 -11.27 19.28
CA ASP A 22 12.95 -11.44 18.19
C ASP A 22 12.89 -10.40 17.07
N ILE A 23 13.23 -10.92 15.89
CA ILE A 23 13.18 -10.34 14.55
C ILE A 23 11.72 -10.38 14.09
N VAL A 24 11.15 -9.20 13.79
CA VAL A 24 9.99 -9.08 12.92
C VAL A 24 10.47 -8.34 11.68
N ALA A 25 10.16 -8.92 10.52
CA ALA A 25 10.60 -8.45 9.22
C ALA A 25 10.40 -6.93 9.05
N ASP A 26 11.48 -6.31 8.61
CA ASP A 26 11.67 -4.93 8.14
C ASP A 26 11.32 -3.79 9.11
N SER A 27 12.39 -3.41 9.83
CA SER A 27 12.74 -2.04 10.23
C SER A 27 12.00 -1.41 11.41
N LEU A 28 12.10 -2.02 12.61
CA LEU A 28 12.20 -1.26 13.87
C LEU A 28 12.71 -2.16 15.01
N ILE A 29 13.96 -1.94 15.45
CA ILE A 29 14.48 -2.54 16.68
C ILE A 29 13.74 -1.90 17.85
N VAL A 30 12.86 -2.64 18.52
CA VAL A 30 12.23 -2.20 19.77
C VAL A 30 13.27 -2.33 20.89
N ILE A 31 13.98 -1.24 21.18
CA ILE A 31 14.87 -1.15 22.33
C ILE A 31 13.98 -1.05 23.58
N VAL A 32 13.90 -2.12 24.37
CA VAL A 32 13.28 -2.08 25.70
C VAL A 32 14.38 -1.79 26.74
N PRO A 33 14.48 -0.57 27.28
CA PRO A 33 15.44 -0.30 28.35
C PRO A 33 14.99 -1.02 29.62
N VAL A 34 15.78 -1.98 30.10
CA VAL A 34 15.62 -2.56 31.43
C VAL A 34 16.50 -1.77 32.39
N LEU A 35 15.87 -1.06 33.33
CA LEU A 35 16.55 -0.32 34.39
C LEU A 35 16.86 -1.29 35.55
N TYR A 36 18.15 -1.50 35.80
CA TYR A 36 18.65 -2.25 36.95
C TYR A 36 19.19 -1.27 38.00
N LEU A 37 18.68 -1.35 39.23
CA LEU A 37 19.19 -0.62 40.39
C LEU A 37 20.14 -1.52 41.17
N PHE A 38 21.40 -1.12 41.27
CA PHE A 38 22.43 -1.80 42.06
C PHE A 38 22.78 -1.00 43.32
N SER A 39 22.99 -1.70 44.43
CA SER A 39 23.61 -1.16 45.65
C SER A 39 24.69 -2.12 46.11
N GLN A 40 25.90 -1.61 46.36
CA GLN A 40 27.08 -2.41 46.75
C GLN A 40 27.33 -3.65 45.84
N GLY A 41 27.16 -3.48 44.53
CA GLY A 41 27.38 -4.56 43.56
C GLY A 41 26.32 -5.67 43.55
N ARG A 42 25.24 -5.54 44.33
CA ARG A 42 24.08 -6.45 44.30
C ARG A 42 22.87 -5.77 43.65
N LEU A 43 22.17 -6.54 42.83
CA LEU A 43 20.91 -6.09 42.21
C LEU A 43 19.84 -5.93 43.30
N VAL A 44 19.33 -4.72 43.48
CA VAL A 44 18.31 -4.39 44.50
C VAL A 44 16.91 -4.40 43.90
N HIS A 45 16.78 -3.97 42.65
CA HIS A 45 15.47 -3.91 41.98
C HIS A 45 15.63 -4.00 40.45
N SER A 46 14.81 -4.84 39.81
CA SER A 46 14.63 -4.83 38.36
C SER A 46 13.23 -4.30 38.03
N LEU A 47 13.13 -3.15 37.36
CA LEU A 47 11.88 -2.72 36.77
C LEU A 47 11.64 -3.54 35.49
N SER A 48 10.99 -4.69 35.64
CA SER A 48 10.47 -5.42 34.49
C SER A 48 9.33 -4.58 33.90
N VAL A 49 9.53 -4.00 32.72
CA VAL A 49 8.41 -3.71 31.82
C VAL A 49 7.64 -5.03 31.72
N ARG A 50 6.34 -5.00 32.07
CA ARG A 50 5.52 -6.21 32.11
C ARG A 50 5.67 -6.93 30.77
N LYS A 51 6.14 -8.17 30.83
CA LYS A 51 6.20 -9.07 29.67
C LYS A 51 4.85 -9.02 28.96
N CYS A 52 4.89 -8.89 27.64
CA CYS A 52 3.74 -9.09 26.78
C CYS A 52 3.03 -10.39 27.23
N PRO A 53 1.70 -10.39 27.44
CA PRO A 53 1.00 -11.65 27.60
C PRO A 53 1.32 -12.51 26.37
N ARG A 54 1.80 -13.73 26.58
CA ARG A 54 2.25 -14.65 25.52
C ARG A 54 1.13 -15.06 24.56
N ASN A 55 -0.12 -14.75 24.91
CA ASN A 55 -1.27 -14.95 24.07
C ASN A 55 -1.85 -13.56 23.75
N LEU A 56 -1.70 -13.14 22.50
CA LEU A 56 -2.40 -11.97 22.01
C LEU A 56 -3.91 -12.26 22.08
N PRO A 57 -4.74 -11.32 22.57
CA PRO A 57 -6.18 -11.51 22.61
C PRO A 57 -6.73 -11.89 21.24
N SER A 58 -7.67 -12.84 21.17
CA SER A 58 -8.43 -13.09 19.95
C SER A 58 -9.14 -11.79 19.55
N ILE A 59 -9.00 -11.42 18.28
CA ILE A 59 -9.70 -10.26 17.73
C ILE A 59 -11.02 -10.78 17.19
N GLU A 60 -12.11 -10.28 17.74
CA GLU A 60 -13.45 -10.60 17.27
C GLU A 60 -14.08 -9.32 16.72
N CYS A 61 -14.34 -9.31 15.42
CA CYS A 61 -15.02 -8.21 14.74
C CYS A 61 -16.51 -8.53 14.69
N PHE A 62 -17.33 -7.77 15.42
CA PHE A 62 -18.79 -7.89 15.32
C PHE A 62 -19.36 -6.65 14.66
N PRO A 63 -19.94 -6.76 13.45
CA PRO A 63 -20.86 -5.75 12.95
C PRO A 63 -21.98 -5.60 13.97
N LEU A 64 -22.22 -4.36 14.42
CA LEU A 64 -23.30 -4.08 15.37
C LEU A 64 -24.68 -4.49 14.82
N GLN A 65 -24.80 -4.62 13.50
CA GLN A 65 -26.03 -5.09 12.84
C GLN A 65 -26.22 -6.60 12.82
N THR A 66 -25.18 -7.41 13.06
CA THR A 66 -25.29 -8.88 13.02
C THR A 66 -25.67 -9.52 14.35
N LEU A 67 -25.82 -8.72 15.41
CA LEU A 67 -26.30 -9.22 16.69
C LEU A 67 -27.83 -9.27 16.64
N SER A 68 -28.41 -10.46 16.76
CA SER A 68 -29.87 -10.59 16.93
C SER A 68 -30.23 -10.35 18.41
N PRO A 69 -31.36 -9.68 18.73
CA PRO A 69 -31.85 -9.61 20.10
C PRO A 69 -31.97 -11.01 20.71
N PRO A 70 -31.55 -11.23 21.98
CA PRO A 70 -31.22 -10.27 23.04
C PRO A 70 -29.72 -9.92 23.21
N PHE A 71 -28.83 -10.38 22.32
CA PHE A 71 -27.37 -10.20 22.46
C PHE A 71 -26.85 -8.79 22.16
N GLU A 72 -27.70 -7.92 21.59
CA GLU A 72 -27.39 -6.52 21.25
C GLU A 72 -27.12 -5.64 22.47
N ASP A 73 -27.86 -5.84 23.56
CA ASP A 73 -27.91 -4.90 24.69
C ASP A 73 -26.68 -5.02 25.61
N ASP A 74 -26.20 -6.23 25.86
CA ASP A 74 -25.06 -6.50 26.75
C ASP A 74 -23.71 -6.15 26.10
N ALA A 75 -23.55 -6.46 24.82
CA ALA A 75 -22.35 -6.09 24.06
C ALA A 75 -22.21 -4.56 23.94
N TYR A 76 -23.31 -3.87 23.63
CA TYR A 76 -23.31 -2.40 23.56
C TYR A 76 -22.97 -1.76 24.90
N ARG A 77 -23.57 -2.23 25.99
CA ARG A 77 -23.28 -1.73 27.35
C ARG A 77 -21.81 -1.95 27.71
N SER A 78 -21.25 -3.10 27.37
CA SER A 78 -19.84 -3.43 27.61
C SER A 78 -18.90 -2.48 26.84
N ILE A 79 -19.19 -2.21 25.57
CA ILE A 79 -18.45 -1.23 24.76
C ILE A 79 -18.56 0.18 25.38
N CYS A 80 -19.78 0.60 25.75
CA CYS A 80 -20.00 1.89 26.38
C CYS A 80 -19.20 2.04 27.68
N ASN A 81 -19.21 1.01 28.53
CA ASN A 81 -18.47 1.00 29.79
C ASN A 81 -16.96 1.09 29.54
N PHE A 82 -16.44 0.31 28.61
CA PHE A 82 -15.03 0.35 28.21
C PHE A 82 -14.59 1.77 27.82
N TYR A 83 -15.35 2.47 26.97
CA TYR A 83 -15.05 3.85 26.61
C TYR A 83 -15.15 4.81 27.79
N ARG A 84 -16.15 4.69 28.67
CA ARG A 84 -16.28 5.57 29.84
C ARG A 84 -15.09 5.46 30.79
N GLU A 85 -14.56 4.25 30.97
CA GLU A 85 -13.44 3.97 31.87
C GLU A 85 -12.10 4.41 31.28
N ASN A 86 -11.89 4.21 29.97
CA ASN A 86 -10.57 4.34 29.36
C ASN A 86 -10.37 5.65 28.59
N TYR A 87 -11.44 6.40 28.31
CA TYR A 87 -11.33 7.70 27.64
C TYR A 87 -11.02 8.80 28.66
N SER A 88 -9.79 9.32 28.59
CA SER A 88 -9.12 10.11 29.63
C SER A 88 -9.73 11.48 29.97
N ARG A 89 -10.85 11.89 29.36
CA ARG A 89 -11.44 13.21 29.57
C ARG A 89 -12.95 13.10 29.69
N LYS A 90 -13.46 13.28 30.92
CA LYS A 90 -14.88 13.58 31.19
C LYS A 90 -15.37 14.58 30.14
N ARG A 91 -16.26 14.12 29.24
CA ARG A 91 -17.22 14.86 28.40
C ARG A 91 -17.25 14.58 26.90
N ILE A 92 -16.43 13.71 26.30
CA ILE A 92 -16.72 13.26 24.93
C ILE A 92 -16.30 11.80 24.77
N VAL A 93 -17.18 10.86 25.10
CA VAL A 93 -17.20 9.60 24.35
C VAL A 93 -17.65 10.01 22.95
N PRO A 94 -16.86 9.79 21.89
CA PRO A 94 -17.34 10.08 20.54
C PRO A 94 -18.65 9.31 20.35
N SER A 95 -19.69 9.97 19.83
CA SER A 95 -21.04 9.41 19.76
C SER A 95 -21.00 7.97 19.26
N LEU A 96 -21.28 7.00 20.13
CA LEU A 96 -21.32 5.60 19.73
C LEU A 96 -22.47 5.41 18.72
N PRO A 97 -22.38 4.41 17.83
CA PRO A 97 -23.48 4.04 16.93
C PRO A 97 -24.79 3.92 17.71
N LYS A 98 -25.88 4.44 17.15
CA LYS A 98 -27.22 4.27 17.71
C LYS A 98 -27.76 2.91 17.24
N PHE A 99 -28.22 2.07 18.16
CA PHE A 99 -29.02 0.89 17.83
C PHE A 99 -30.32 1.35 17.15
N ASN A 100 -30.73 0.65 16.09
CA ASN A 100 -31.78 1.00 15.09
C ASN A 100 -31.33 1.85 13.88
N CYS A 101 -30.02 2.00 13.64
CA CYS A 101 -29.55 2.56 12.38
C CYS A 101 -29.61 1.48 11.29
N THR A 102 -30.58 1.60 10.38
CA THR A 102 -30.78 0.69 9.24
C THR A 102 -29.66 0.75 8.19
N THR A 103 -28.66 1.60 8.38
CA THR A 103 -27.52 1.76 7.45
C THR A 103 -26.37 0.83 7.85
N THR A 104 -26.00 -0.07 6.95
CA THR A 104 -24.96 -1.12 7.02
C THR A 104 -23.52 -0.63 7.21
N ASP A 105 -23.37 0.63 7.57
CA ASP A 105 -22.23 1.45 7.17
C ASP A 105 -21.34 1.82 8.37
N ASP A 106 -21.68 1.36 9.58
CA ASP A 106 -21.01 1.74 10.82
C ASP A 106 -20.78 0.53 11.74
N VAL A 107 -19.51 0.22 12.00
CA VAL A 107 -19.09 -0.98 12.73
C VAL A 107 -18.11 -0.63 13.83
N VAL A 108 -18.16 -1.38 14.93
CA VAL A 108 -17.19 -1.29 16.02
C VAL A 108 -16.42 -2.60 16.10
N CYS A 109 -15.12 -2.54 15.85
CA CYS A 109 -14.20 -3.66 16.04
C CYS A 109 -13.58 -3.55 17.44
N PHE A 110 -13.47 -4.66 18.16
CA PHE A 110 -12.89 -4.66 19.50
C PHE A 110 -12.09 -5.93 19.79
N MET A 111 -11.25 -5.87 20.83
CA MET A 111 -10.47 -6.99 21.32
C MET A 111 -10.95 -7.37 22.72
N ARG A 112 -11.00 -8.67 23.01
CA ARG A 112 -11.29 -9.21 24.34
C ARG A 112 -10.08 -9.88 24.94
N CYS A 113 -9.87 -9.75 26.24
CA CYS A 113 -8.83 -10.51 26.92
C CYS A 113 -9.16 -12.02 26.87
N GLU A 114 -8.17 -12.84 26.50
CA GLU A 114 -8.33 -14.30 26.38
C GLU A 114 -8.94 -14.90 27.65
N GLY A 115 -9.94 -15.78 27.47
CA GLY A 115 -10.67 -16.40 28.58
C GLY A 115 -11.61 -15.47 29.35
N SER A 116 -11.89 -14.26 28.85
CA SER A 116 -12.82 -13.31 29.48
C SER A 116 -13.63 -12.53 28.44
N ASP A 117 -14.81 -12.04 28.83
CA ASP A 117 -15.60 -11.13 28.00
C ASP A 117 -15.13 -9.66 28.12
N ARG A 118 -13.97 -9.42 28.74
CA ARG A 118 -13.48 -8.08 29.04
C ARG A 118 -12.85 -7.45 27.79
N ILE A 119 -13.46 -6.36 27.31
CA ILE A 119 -12.93 -5.55 26.22
C ILE A 119 -11.68 -4.79 26.67
N VAL A 120 -10.60 -4.87 25.88
CA VAL A 120 -9.31 -4.21 26.15
C VAL A 120 -8.93 -3.16 25.11
N ALA A 121 -9.55 -3.21 23.94
CA ALA A 121 -9.33 -2.26 22.85
C ALA A 121 -10.58 -2.18 21.96
N ALA A 122 -10.88 -1.00 21.42
CA ALA A 122 -11.97 -0.81 20.48
C ALA A 122 -11.66 0.31 19.47
N VAL A 123 -12.19 0.16 18.25
CA VAL A 123 -12.12 1.13 17.16
C VAL A 123 -13.44 1.10 16.39
N ARG A 124 -13.88 2.26 15.91
CA ARG A 124 -15.07 2.38 15.10
C ARG A 124 -14.71 2.72 13.66
N LEU A 125 -15.36 2.08 12.72
CA LEU A 125 -15.24 2.28 11.28
C LEU A 125 -16.59 2.71 10.72
N THR A 126 -16.62 3.83 10.00
CA THR A 126 -17.86 4.37 9.43
C THR A 126 -17.64 4.71 7.97
N HIS A 127 -18.42 4.14 7.04
CA HIS A 127 -18.41 4.56 5.64
C HIS A 127 -18.89 6.00 5.48
N ASP A 128 -18.38 6.69 4.46
CA ASP A 128 -18.95 7.96 4.03
C ASP A 128 -20.31 7.73 3.36
N SER A 129 -21.29 8.56 3.70
CA SER A 129 -22.65 8.44 3.16
C SER A 129 -22.76 8.75 1.67
N THR A 130 -21.80 9.50 1.13
CA THR A 130 -21.76 9.90 -0.28
C THR A 130 -20.79 9.03 -1.08
N HIS A 131 -19.73 8.55 -0.42
CA HIS A 131 -18.67 7.74 -1.01
C HIS A 131 -18.44 6.46 -0.19
N PRO A 132 -19.21 5.39 -0.44
CA PRO A 132 -19.07 4.12 0.29
C PRO A 132 -17.66 3.52 0.23
N GLU A 133 -16.85 3.89 -0.76
CA GLU A 133 -15.44 3.51 -0.87
C GLU A 133 -14.53 4.13 0.20
N TYR A 134 -15.00 5.13 0.95
CA TYR A 134 -14.26 5.85 1.98
C TYR A 134 -14.74 5.49 3.37
N VAL A 135 -13.79 5.23 4.28
CA VAL A 135 -14.07 4.83 5.66
C VAL A 135 -13.35 5.73 6.64
N PHE A 136 -14.05 6.07 7.71
CA PHE A 136 -13.51 6.84 8.83
C PHE A 136 -13.17 5.95 9.99
N ILE A 137 -11.92 6.05 10.45
CA ILE A 137 -11.51 5.51 11.72
C ILE A 137 -11.85 6.54 12.79
N ARG A 138 -12.65 6.09 13.77
CA ARG A 138 -13.14 6.90 14.87
C ARG A 138 -12.93 6.14 16.17
N SER A 139 -12.88 6.90 17.27
CA SER A 139 -12.94 6.35 18.62
C SER A 139 -11.90 5.27 18.91
N LEU A 140 -10.71 5.29 18.30
CA LEU A 140 -9.67 4.32 18.67
C LEU A 140 -9.33 4.48 20.15
N CYS A 141 -9.51 3.44 20.94
CA CYS A 141 -9.28 3.45 22.38
C CYS A 141 -8.68 2.13 22.83
N ILE A 142 -7.61 2.23 23.62
CA ILE A 142 -6.93 1.10 24.26
C ILE A 142 -7.00 1.30 25.77
N GLU A 143 -7.22 0.19 26.48
CA GLU A 143 -7.19 0.15 27.95
C GLU A 143 -5.94 0.85 28.47
N VAL A 144 -6.10 1.75 29.45
CA VAL A 144 -5.01 2.62 29.92
C VAL A 144 -3.77 1.82 30.34
N SER A 145 -3.98 0.68 31.00
CA SER A 145 -2.91 -0.20 31.52
C SER A 145 -2.16 -0.96 30.41
N LEU A 146 -2.72 -1.06 29.21
CA LEU A 146 -2.21 -1.85 28.08
C LEU A 146 -1.71 -0.98 26.91
N ARG A 147 -1.67 0.34 27.09
CA ARG A 147 -1.13 1.26 26.07
C ARG A 147 0.36 1.06 25.86
N ARG A 148 0.83 1.41 24.66
CA ARG A 148 2.24 1.30 24.21
C ARG A 148 2.78 -0.14 24.16
N GLN A 149 1.89 -1.12 23.99
CA GLN A 149 2.23 -2.55 23.84
C GLN A 149 1.85 -3.10 22.46
N GLY A 150 1.67 -2.23 21.44
CA GLY A 150 1.34 -2.63 20.07
C GLY A 150 -0.12 -3.00 19.81
N LEU A 151 -0.98 -3.12 20.83
CA LEU A 151 -2.40 -3.47 20.67
C LEU A 151 -3.17 -2.54 19.71
N GLY A 152 -2.88 -1.24 19.74
CA GLY A 152 -3.52 -0.28 18.84
C GLY A 152 -3.21 -0.56 17.37
N SER A 153 -1.97 -0.93 17.05
CA SER A 153 -1.54 -1.20 15.68
C SER A 153 -2.19 -2.50 15.18
N GLN A 154 -2.21 -3.53 16.02
CA GLN A 154 -2.84 -4.81 15.68
C GLN A 154 -4.35 -4.67 15.49
N LEU A 155 -5.04 -3.93 16.37
CA LEU A 155 -6.47 -3.67 16.23
C LEU A 155 -6.74 -2.92 14.95
N LEU A 156 -5.99 -1.85 14.70
CA LEU A 156 -6.20 -1.02 13.53
C LEU A 156 -5.98 -1.81 12.23
N GLN A 157 -4.89 -2.58 12.14
CA GLN A 157 -4.60 -3.40 10.97
C GLN A 157 -5.71 -4.42 10.70
N ARG A 158 -6.07 -5.25 11.69
CA ARG A 158 -7.11 -6.27 11.49
C ARG A 158 -8.50 -5.68 11.26
N ALA A 159 -8.80 -4.52 11.87
CA ALA A 159 -10.05 -3.83 11.62
C ALA A 159 -10.13 -3.31 10.17
N MET A 160 -9.01 -2.82 9.62
CA MET A 160 -8.98 -2.38 8.21
C MET A 160 -9.08 -3.55 7.25
N ASP A 161 -8.32 -4.63 7.44
CA ASP A 161 -8.28 -5.79 6.54
C ASP A 161 -9.69 -6.40 6.35
N ASN A 162 -10.46 -6.52 7.43
CA ASN A 162 -11.80 -7.10 7.39
C ASN A 162 -12.91 -6.16 6.86
N PHE A 163 -12.63 -4.87 6.69
CA PHE A 163 -13.66 -3.86 6.37
C PHE A 163 -13.70 -3.45 4.89
N GLY A 164 -12.65 -3.77 4.12
CA GLY A 164 -12.68 -3.67 2.65
C GLY A 164 -12.89 -2.26 2.08
N ALA A 165 -12.37 -1.22 2.73
CA ALA A 165 -12.49 0.15 2.23
C ALA A 165 -11.39 0.46 1.22
N TRP A 166 -11.69 1.35 0.27
CA TRP A 166 -10.71 1.83 -0.69
C TRP A 166 -9.79 2.85 -0.01
N SER A 167 -10.31 3.85 0.72
CA SER A 167 -9.48 4.76 1.53
C SER A 167 -9.94 4.85 2.98
N TYR A 168 -8.99 4.94 3.91
CA TYR A 168 -9.24 5.19 5.33
C TYR A 168 -8.82 6.60 5.71
N TYR A 169 -9.64 7.26 6.50
CA TYR A 169 -9.41 8.63 6.97
C TYR A 169 -9.52 8.68 8.49
N CYS A 170 -8.69 9.49 9.14
CA CYS A 170 -8.86 9.78 10.55
C CYS A 170 -8.39 11.18 10.93
N LEU A 171 -9.00 11.73 11.99
CA LEU A 171 -8.49 12.88 12.71
C LEU A 171 -7.84 12.40 14.00
N ALA A 172 -6.59 12.80 14.22
CA ALA A 172 -5.86 12.38 15.39
C ALA A 172 -5.06 13.52 16.01
N ASP A 173 -4.76 13.38 17.30
CA ASP A 173 -3.83 14.24 18.01
C ASP A 173 -2.44 14.12 17.36
N PRO A 174 -1.69 15.23 17.16
CA PRO A 174 -0.35 15.20 16.56
C PRO A 174 0.61 14.21 17.25
N LEU A 175 0.41 13.92 18.54
CA LEU A 175 1.20 12.92 19.28
C LEU A 175 1.05 11.49 18.74
N LEU A 176 0.01 11.21 17.94
CA LEU A 176 -0.23 9.91 17.30
C LEU A 176 0.34 9.83 15.88
N THR A 177 1.08 10.84 15.41
CA THR A 177 1.63 10.86 14.04
C THR A 177 2.44 9.60 13.73
N SER A 178 3.39 9.22 14.60
CA SER A 178 4.21 8.02 14.38
C SER A 178 3.39 6.73 14.36
N PHE A 179 2.32 6.67 15.17
CA PHE A 179 1.40 5.54 15.19
C PHE A 179 0.66 5.37 13.86
N TYR A 180 0.11 6.45 13.31
CA TYR A 180 -0.62 6.40 12.04
C TYR A 180 0.30 6.22 10.84
N VAL A 181 1.48 6.85 10.83
CA VAL A 181 2.49 6.64 9.78
C VAL A 181 2.93 5.17 9.72
N ALA A 182 3.18 4.54 10.87
CA ALA A 182 3.50 3.11 10.93
C ALA A 182 2.35 2.21 10.43
N ALA A 183 1.11 2.68 10.47
CA ALA A 183 -0.06 1.99 9.92
C ALA A 183 -0.32 2.31 8.43
N GLY A 184 0.61 2.99 7.75
CA GLY A 184 0.52 3.32 6.33
C GLY A 184 -0.33 4.56 6.02
N PHE A 185 -0.57 5.42 7.01
CA PHE A 185 -1.24 6.71 6.78
C PHE A 185 -0.21 7.80 6.46
N THR A 186 -0.59 8.73 5.61
CA THR A 186 0.11 10.00 5.40
C THR A 186 -0.71 11.14 5.98
N LYS A 187 -0.04 12.20 6.42
CA LYS A 187 -0.73 13.47 6.73
C LYS A 187 -1.32 14.02 5.42
N ALA A 188 -2.58 14.41 5.44
CA ALA A 188 -3.22 15.05 4.30
C ALA A 188 -2.89 16.55 4.32
N ASP A 189 -2.40 17.09 3.21
CA ASP A 189 -1.86 18.46 3.16
C ASP A 189 -2.73 19.42 2.30
N SER A 190 -3.85 18.98 1.71
CA SER A 190 -4.72 19.87 0.93
C SER A 190 -6.13 19.31 0.65
N SER A 191 -7.02 20.17 0.12
CA SER A 191 -8.36 19.83 -0.39
C SER A 191 -8.37 18.77 -1.52
N ASN A 192 -7.21 18.45 -2.10
CA ASN A 192 -7.10 17.40 -3.12
C ASN A 192 -7.00 15.99 -2.50
N ASP A 193 -6.55 15.90 -1.24
CA ASP A 193 -6.35 14.61 -0.58
C ASP A 193 -7.63 14.07 0.06
N VAL A 194 -8.63 14.94 0.21
CA VAL A 194 -9.82 14.71 1.01
C VAL A 194 -11.04 15.21 0.24
N PRO A 195 -12.00 14.35 -0.11
CA PRO A 195 -13.24 14.77 -0.77
C PRO A 195 -13.91 15.93 -0.04
N THR A 196 -14.46 16.90 -0.79
CA THR A 196 -15.02 18.13 -0.22
C THR A 196 -16.10 17.88 0.83
N SER A 197 -16.94 16.86 0.62
CA SER A 197 -17.98 16.42 1.59
C SER A 197 -17.38 16.02 2.93
N ILE A 198 -16.23 15.34 2.89
CA ILE A 198 -15.45 14.91 4.04
C ILE A 198 -14.79 16.13 4.69
N SER A 199 -14.00 16.91 3.92
CA SER A 199 -13.24 18.05 4.46
C SER A 199 -14.14 19.02 5.22
N GLN A 200 -15.28 19.40 4.65
CA GLN A 200 -16.21 20.36 5.25
C GLN A 200 -16.78 19.88 6.60
N ARG A 201 -17.17 18.60 6.71
CA ARG A 201 -17.72 18.02 7.95
C ARG A 201 -16.69 18.03 9.08
N TYR A 202 -15.42 17.83 8.74
CA TYR A 202 -14.34 17.68 9.71
C TYR A 202 -13.59 18.97 10.03
N GLU A 203 -13.51 19.93 9.11
CA GLU A 203 -13.07 21.29 9.42
C GLU A 203 -13.92 21.91 10.53
N SER A 204 -15.23 21.60 10.59
CA SER A 204 -16.10 22.00 11.69
C SER A 204 -15.66 21.42 13.04
N ILE A 205 -15.22 20.14 13.05
CA ILE A 205 -14.69 19.46 14.25
C ILE A 205 -13.33 20.05 14.63
N ALA A 206 -12.42 20.22 13.68
CA ALA A 206 -11.11 20.82 13.88
C ALA A 206 -11.24 22.24 14.47
N ARG A 207 -12.12 23.09 13.90
CA ARG A 207 -12.44 24.42 14.44
C ARG A 207 -12.96 24.37 15.88
N ARG A 208 -13.80 23.39 16.21
CA ARG A 208 -14.31 23.20 17.59
C ARG A 208 -13.22 22.78 18.57
N VAL A 209 -12.24 22.01 18.11
CA VAL A 209 -11.10 21.54 18.92
C VAL A 209 -10.05 22.64 19.08
N GLN A 210 -9.82 23.45 18.04
CA GLN A 210 -8.95 24.63 18.08
C GLN A 210 -9.43 25.69 19.09
N ARG A 211 -10.76 25.90 19.21
CA ARG A 211 -11.34 26.74 20.28
C ARG A 211 -11.00 26.26 21.71
N LYS A 212 -10.56 25.02 21.88
CA LYS A 212 -10.10 24.45 23.15
C LYS A 212 -8.57 24.39 23.26
N ASN A 213 -7.86 25.18 22.43
CA ASN A 213 -6.41 25.22 22.30
C ASN A 213 -5.79 23.83 22.04
N ARG A 214 -6.39 23.09 21.11
CA ARG A 214 -5.91 21.78 20.68
C ARG A 214 -5.86 21.72 19.17
N GLU A 215 -4.91 20.96 18.66
CA GLU A 215 -4.72 20.70 17.25
C GLU A 215 -5.11 19.26 16.92
N LEU A 216 -5.58 19.03 15.69
CA LEU A 216 -5.76 17.70 15.14
C LEU A 216 -5.14 17.70 13.75
N HIS A 217 -4.47 16.60 13.40
CA HIS A 217 -4.01 16.34 12.04
C HIS A 217 -4.98 15.40 11.34
N PHE A 218 -5.17 15.64 10.05
CA PHE A 218 -5.95 14.78 9.19
C PHE A 218 -5.00 13.79 8.52
N PHE A 219 -5.31 12.51 8.64
CA PHE A 219 -4.53 11.43 8.08
C PHE A 219 -5.37 10.66 7.07
N VAL A 220 -4.73 10.25 5.99
CA VAL A 220 -5.32 9.40 4.95
C VAL A 220 -4.43 8.19 4.72
N ARG A 221 -5.03 7.00 4.70
CA ARG A 221 -4.44 5.78 4.16
C ARG A 221 -5.19 5.48 2.89
N ARG A 222 -4.50 5.72 1.78
CA ARG A 222 -4.99 5.37 0.45
C ARG A 222 -4.93 3.85 0.27
N PRO A 223 -5.73 3.32 -0.65
CA PRO A 223 -5.55 1.95 -1.08
C PRO A 223 -4.15 1.91 -1.65
N GLN A 224 -3.29 1.08 -1.07
CA GLN A 224 -2.16 0.58 -1.83
C GLN A 224 -2.84 -0.29 -2.88
N PRO A 225 -2.85 0.11 -4.16
CA PRO A 225 -3.42 -0.75 -5.19
C PRO A 225 -2.68 -2.10 -5.10
N PRO A 226 -3.38 -3.23 -5.30
CA PRO A 226 -2.71 -4.52 -5.18
C PRO A 226 -1.51 -4.50 -6.13
N PRO A 227 -0.32 -4.91 -5.66
CA PRO A 227 0.83 -4.96 -6.54
C PRO A 227 0.47 -5.85 -7.72
N CYS A 228 0.92 -5.48 -8.91
CA CYS A 228 0.76 -6.31 -10.10
C CYS A 228 2.12 -6.70 -10.67
N ALA A 229 2.12 -7.80 -11.41
CA ALA A 229 3.27 -8.22 -12.18
C ALA A 229 3.01 -7.95 -13.66
N VAL A 230 3.99 -7.39 -14.35
CA VAL A 230 3.99 -7.20 -15.80
C VAL A 230 5.15 -8.00 -16.39
N ILE A 231 4.83 -8.83 -17.37
CA ILE A 231 5.79 -9.54 -18.20
C ILE A 231 5.83 -8.81 -19.54
N LEU A 232 6.97 -8.17 -19.84
CA LEU A 232 7.26 -7.62 -21.15
C LEU A 232 7.82 -8.74 -22.02
N LEU A 233 6.97 -9.30 -22.88
CA LEU A 233 7.38 -10.26 -23.90
C LEU A 233 7.87 -9.47 -25.12
N GLN A 234 9.17 -9.30 -25.19
CA GLN A 234 9.89 -8.43 -26.11
C GLN A 234 10.33 -9.17 -27.36
N HIS A 235 10.15 -8.55 -28.52
CA HIS A 235 10.84 -8.99 -29.73
C HIS A 235 12.33 -8.65 -29.61
N VAL A 236 13.25 -9.56 -29.98
CA VAL A 236 14.71 -9.34 -29.87
C VAL A 236 15.20 -8.03 -30.51
N ASN A 237 14.58 -7.61 -31.61
CA ASN A 237 14.84 -6.33 -32.27
C ASN A 237 14.62 -5.09 -31.40
N GLU A 238 13.85 -5.21 -30.32
CA GLU A 238 13.52 -4.09 -29.44
C GLU A 238 14.66 -3.78 -28.45
N ASN A 239 15.52 -4.77 -28.14
CA ASN A 239 16.61 -4.63 -27.16
C ASN A 239 17.55 -3.45 -27.47
N ASN A 240 17.84 -3.23 -28.75
CA ASN A 240 18.81 -2.22 -29.20
C ASN A 240 18.15 -0.96 -29.77
N ARG A 241 16.82 -0.81 -29.63
CA ARG A 241 16.13 0.36 -30.17
C ARG A 241 16.17 1.51 -29.19
N ALA A 242 16.82 2.59 -29.59
CA ALA A 242 16.84 3.84 -28.83
C ALA A 242 15.46 4.39 -28.51
N THR A 243 14.47 4.10 -29.34
CA THR A 243 13.09 4.53 -29.17
C THR A 243 12.23 3.54 -28.36
N ALA A 244 12.78 2.44 -27.83
CA ALA A 244 12.00 1.54 -26.97
C ALA A 244 11.56 2.27 -25.69
N THR A 245 10.36 1.97 -25.19
CA THR A 245 9.83 2.59 -23.97
C THR A 245 9.59 1.60 -22.82
N GLY A 246 9.69 0.29 -23.07
CA GLY A 246 9.53 -0.75 -22.04
C GLY A 246 10.59 -0.73 -20.93
N TRP A 247 11.73 -0.06 -21.12
CA TRP A 247 12.73 0.12 -20.07
C TRP A 247 12.36 1.21 -19.06
N LEU A 248 11.43 2.12 -19.39
CA LEU A 248 11.03 3.23 -18.50
C LEU A 248 10.29 2.76 -17.24
N VAL A 249 9.75 1.55 -17.25
CA VAL A 249 9.03 0.95 -16.11
C VAL A 249 9.94 0.17 -15.18
N ASP A 250 11.23 0.12 -15.47
CA ASP A 250 12.25 -0.47 -14.63
C ASP A 250 13.05 0.65 -13.97
N ASP A 251 13.05 0.65 -12.64
CA ASP A 251 13.70 1.66 -11.83
C ASP A 251 15.22 1.67 -12.04
N GLU A 252 15.86 0.51 -12.03
CA GLU A 252 17.31 0.42 -12.14
C GLU A 252 17.78 0.86 -13.53
N ALA A 253 17.11 0.36 -14.57
CA ALA A 253 17.37 0.78 -15.95
C ALA A 253 17.16 2.30 -16.12
N TYR A 254 16.09 2.84 -15.53
CA TYR A 254 15.80 4.26 -15.60
C TYR A 254 16.84 5.13 -14.91
N GLN A 255 17.27 4.75 -13.70
CA GLN A 255 18.30 5.46 -12.97
C GLN A 255 19.63 5.43 -13.72
N LYS A 256 20.04 4.26 -14.24
CA LYS A 256 21.29 4.10 -15.00
C LYS A 256 21.34 5.01 -16.23
N ALA A 257 20.23 5.11 -16.97
CA ALA A 257 20.19 5.92 -18.20
C ALA A 257 20.11 7.43 -17.94
N THR A 258 19.44 7.86 -16.85
CA THR A 258 19.09 9.28 -16.64
C THR A 258 19.91 9.96 -15.54
N GLY A 259 20.44 9.20 -14.57
CA GLY A 259 21.12 9.75 -13.39
C GLY A 259 20.21 10.48 -12.39
N THR A 260 18.88 10.41 -12.55
CA THR A 260 17.94 11.08 -11.65
C THR A 260 17.71 10.27 -10.36
N ASN A 261 17.47 10.94 -9.23
CA ASN A 261 17.06 10.28 -7.99
C ASN A 261 15.75 9.49 -8.17
N LEU A 262 15.72 8.28 -7.64
CA LEU A 262 14.63 7.33 -7.86
C LEU A 262 13.40 7.62 -6.98
N THR A 263 12.28 7.92 -7.64
CA THR A 263 10.96 7.49 -7.14
C THR A 263 10.74 6.07 -7.64
N THR A 264 10.45 5.11 -6.77
CA THR A 264 10.41 3.67 -7.09
C THR A 264 9.01 3.16 -7.42
N LEU A 265 8.94 2.24 -8.39
CA LEU A 265 7.79 1.42 -8.73
C LEU A 265 7.78 0.06 -7.99
N GLN A 266 8.88 -0.32 -7.33
CA GLN A 266 9.13 -1.70 -6.86
C GLN A 266 8.07 -2.25 -5.88
N SER A 267 7.50 -1.41 -5.02
CA SER A 267 6.46 -1.84 -4.08
C SER A 267 5.09 -2.06 -4.74
N GLN A 268 4.95 -1.70 -6.02
CA GLN A 268 3.67 -1.54 -6.71
C GLN A 268 3.60 -2.27 -8.05
N LEU A 269 4.73 -2.46 -8.72
CA LEU A 269 4.85 -3.08 -10.02
C LEU A 269 6.11 -3.95 -10.06
N THR A 270 5.92 -5.26 -10.23
CA THR A 270 7.01 -6.18 -10.57
C THR A 270 7.11 -6.30 -12.08
N VAL A 271 8.31 -6.14 -12.65
CA VAL A 271 8.53 -6.26 -14.10
C VAL A 271 9.46 -7.43 -14.39
N ALA A 272 9.01 -8.34 -15.24
CA ALA A 272 9.84 -9.38 -15.84
C ALA A 272 9.98 -9.13 -17.34
N ARG A 273 11.14 -9.47 -17.92
CA ARG A 273 11.39 -9.36 -19.36
C ARG A 273 11.64 -10.73 -19.95
N TRP A 274 10.89 -11.07 -20.98
CA TRP A 274 11.09 -12.28 -21.77
C TRP A 274 11.44 -11.87 -23.19
N THR A 275 12.47 -12.48 -23.78
CA THR A 275 12.86 -12.18 -25.16
C THR A 275 12.38 -13.27 -26.10
N TRP A 276 11.83 -12.87 -27.25
CA TRP A 276 11.43 -13.74 -28.35
C TRP A 276 12.21 -13.37 -29.61
N SER A 277 13.03 -14.30 -30.07
CA SER A 277 13.84 -14.23 -31.29
C SER A 277 13.18 -14.96 -32.48
N GLY A 278 12.28 -15.91 -32.21
CA GLY A 278 11.60 -16.67 -33.24
C GLY A 278 10.83 -17.87 -32.72
N ARG A 279 10.28 -18.67 -33.64
CA ARG A 279 9.44 -19.84 -33.29
C ARG A 279 10.17 -20.91 -32.45
N ALA A 280 11.50 -20.94 -32.49
CA ALA A 280 12.30 -21.84 -31.66
C ALA A 280 12.10 -21.60 -30.15
N ASP A 281 11.74 -20.36 -29.76
CA ASP A 281 11.54 -20.00 -28.35
C ASP A 281 10.15 -20.38 -27.82
N ASN A 282 9.25 -20.86 -28.69
CA ASN A 282 7.85 -21.08 -28.33
C ASN A 282 7.68 -22.13 -27.22
N GLU A 283 8.45 -23.21 -27.25
CA GLU A 283 8.41 -24.25 -26.22
C GLU A 283 8.90 -23.70 -24.87
N HIS A 284 9.94 -22.88 -24.89
CA HIS A 284 10.46 -22.22 -23.70
C HIS A 284 9.45 -21.24 -23.10
N ILE A 285 8.81 -20.40 -23.93
CA ILE A 285 7.75 -19.49 -23.49
C ILE A 285 6.55 -20.26 -22.93
N GLN A 286 6.16 -21.37 -23.56
CA GLN A 286 5.07 -22.21 -23.04
C GLN A 286 5.41 -22.77 -21.66
N LYS A 287 6.65 -23.22 -21.43
CA LYS A 287 7.11 -23.67 -20.11
C LYS A 287 7.09 -22.53 -19.09
N MET A 288 7.60 -21.35 -19.45
CA MET A 288 7.57 -20.19 -18.55
C MET A 288 6.13 -19.80 -18.17
N LEU A 289 5.18 -19.89 -19.10
CA LEU A 289 3.75 -19.65 -18.83
C LEU A 289 3.16 -20.67 -17.84
N SER A 290 3.54 -21.95 -17.93
CA SER A 290 3.04 -22.98 -17.01
C SER A 290 3.64 -22.88 -15.60
N ASP A 291 4.82 -22.26 -15.49
CA ASP A 291 5.53 -22.10 -14.21
C ASP A 291 5.04 -20.87 -13.42
N LEU A 292 4.15 -20.04 -13.99
CA LEU A 292 3.57 -18.88 -13.30
C LEU A 292 2.59 -19.31 -12.19
N PRO A 293 2.52 -18.56 -11.07
CA PRO A 293 1.66 -18.92 -9.93
C PRO A 293 0.16 -18.74 -10.23
N SER A 294 -0.18 -18.04 -11.30
CA SER A 294 -1.56 -17.85 -11.77
C SER A 294 -1.60 -17.65 -13.28
N THR A 295 -2.78 -17.89 -13.88
CA THR A 295 -2.99 -17.66 -15.32
C THR A 295 -2.81 -16.18 -15.65
N PRO A 296 -1.84 -15.81 -16.51
CA PRO A 296 -1.62 -14.42 -16.85
C PRO A 296 -2.69 -13.89 -17.81
N ILE A 297 -2.88 -12.57 -17.78
CA ILE A 297 -3.82 -11.84 -18.62
C ILE A 297 -3.04 -11.14 -19.74
N LEU A 298 -3.38 -11.44 -20.99
CA LEU A 298 -2.78 -10.78 -22.14
C LEU A 298 -3.42 -9.40 -22.36
N LEU A 299 -2.63 -8.34 -22.27
CA LEU A 299 -3.09 -7.00 -22.66
C LEU A 299 -3.20 -6.91 -24.18
N TRP A 300 -4.35 -6.43 -24.66
CA TRP A 300 -4.69 -6.42 -26.08
C TRP A 300 -5.47 -5.17 -26.48
N ALA A 301 -5.03 -4.50 -27.55
CA ALA A 301 -5.58 -3.21 -27.94
C ALA A 301 -6.92 -3.26 -28.70
N LYS A 302 -7.31 -4.41 -29.23
CA LYS A 302 -8.64 -4.57 -29.85
C LYS A 302 -9.66 -4.93 -28.78
N LYS A 303 -10.92 -4.49 -28.97
CA LYS A 303 -12.07 -4.93 -28.16
C LYS A 303 -11.96 -6.43 -27.89
N ALA A 304 -11.77 -6.77 -26.62
CA ALA A 304 -11.68 -8.16 -26.20
C ALA A 304 -13.05 -8.82 -26.40
N ASP A 305 -13.09 -10.02 -26.99
CA ASP A 305 -14.33 -10.81 -27.15
C ASP A 305 -14.95 -11.20 -25.79
N LYS A 306 -14.17 -11.13 -24.72
CA LYS A 306 -14.59 -11.34 -23.33
C LYS A 306 -14.03 -10.19 -22.49
N SER A 307 -14.90 -9.37 -21.92
CA SER A 307 -14.49 -8.36 -20.94
C SER A 307 -14.11 -9.05 -19.63
N TYR A 308 -12.81 -9.25 -19.41
CA TYR A 308 -12.34 -9.54 -18.06
C TYR A 308 -12.46 -8.27 -17.23
N ARG A 309 -13.45 -8.20 -16.33
CA ARG A 309 -13.44 -7.21 -15.26
C ARG A 309 -12.47 -7.70 -14.20
N MET A 310 -11.63 -6.81 -13.69
CA MET A 310 -10.82 -7.09 -12.51
C MET A 310 -11.76 -7.48 -11.36
N VAL A 311 -11.96 -8.77 -11.15
CA VAL A 311 -12.59 -9.27 -9.93
C VAL A 311 -11.45 -9.36 -8.93
N ALA A 312 -11.46 -8.47 -7.94
CA ALA A 312 -10.63 -8.60 -6.75
C ALA A 312 -11.09 -9.86 -6.00
N SER A 313 -10.61 -11.03 -6.42
CA SER A 313 -10.91 -12.29 -5.77
C SER A 313 -9.84 -12.57 -4.71
N GLY A 314 -10.18 -12.28 -3.46
CA GLY A 314 -9.47 -12.77 -2.27
C GLY A 314 -8.15 -12.08 -1.95
N GLU A 315 -7.87 -11.96 -0.66
CA GLU A 315 -6.56 -11.53 -0.15
C GLU A 315 -5.47 -12.47 -0.70
N HIS A 316 -4.37 -11.89 -1.20
CA HIS A 316 -3.16 -12.53 -1.74
C HIS A 316 -3.06 -12.81 -3.27
N PHE A 317 -3.98 -12.37 -4.11
CA PHE A 317 -3.80 -12.50 -5.57
C PHE A 317 -3.05 -11.30 -6.19
N THR A 318 -1.82 -11.53 -6.68
CA THR A 318 -1.09 -10.57 -7.54
C THR A 318 -1.42 -10.86 -9.01
N PRO A 319 -2.17 -9.98 -9.71
CA PRO A 319 -2.46 -10.19 -11.12
C PRO A 319 -1.19 -10.09 -11.97
N ILE A 320 -1.07 -11.02 -12.92
CA ILE A 320 0.05 -11.07 -13.87
C ILE A 320 -0.46 -10.67 -15.24
N TYR A 321 0.15 -9.65 -15.84
CA TYR A 321 -0.18 -9.16 -17.17
C TYR A 321 0.97 -9.44 -18.13
N ILE A 322 0.65 -9.95 -19.32
CA ILE A 322 1.61 -10.05 -20.42
C ILE A 322 1.37 -8.89 -21.38
N ILE A 323 2.43 -8.16 -21.68
CA ILE A 323 2.45 -7.09 -22.66
C ILE A 323 3.43 -7.48 -23.75
N LEU A 324 2.96 -7.45 -25.00
CA LEU A 324 3.80 -7.67 -26.17
C LEU A 324 4.57 -6.39 -26.47
N ASP A 325 5.85 -6.37 -26.13
CA ASP A 325 6.69 -5.18 -26.20
C ASP A 325 7.48 -5.16 -27.51
N GLY A 326 7.21 -4.14 -28.32
CA GLY A 326 7.73 -3.98 -29.67
C GLY A 326 6.85 -3.00 -30.46
N THR A 327 7.14 -2.83 -31.75
CA THR A 327 6.20 -2.14 -32.64
C THR A 327 4.88 -2.91 -32.74
N TRP A 328 3.80 -2.23 -33.13
CA TRP A 328 2.49 -2.88 -33.34
C TRP A 328 2.56 -4.09 -34.29
N GLN A 329 3.41 -4.01 -35.33
CA GLN A 329 3.65 -5.11 -36.26
C GLN A 329 4.37 -6.28 -35.59
N GLU A 330 5.38 -6.00 -34.77
CA GLU A 330 6.10 -7.02 -34.01
C GLU A 330 5.21 -7.68 -32.97
N ALA A 331 4.43 -6.91 -32.21
CA ALA A 331 3.44 -7.43 -31.27
C ALA A 331 2.43 -8.36 -31.96
N GLN A 332 1.90 -7.97 -33.13
CA GLN A 332 1.00 -8.83 -33.90
C GLN A 332 1.70 -10.09 -34.43
N SER A 333 2.96 -9.96 -34.85
CA SER A 333 3.79 -11.07 -35.31
C SER A 333 4.05 -12.08 -34.19
N MET A 334 4.45 -11.60 -33.00
CA MET A 334 4.64 -12.42 -31.79
C MET A 334 3.36 -13.15 -31.44
N PHE A 335 2.23 -12.44 -31.30
CA PHE A 335 0.94 -13.06 -31.00
C PHE A 335 0.59 -14.17 -32.00
N ARG A 336 0.72 -13.92 -33.31
CA ARG A 336 0.43 -14.91 -34.35
C ARG A 336 1.38 -16.11 -34.33
N LYS A 337 2.62 -15.92 -33.89
CA LYS A 337 3.66 -16.95 -33.97
C LYS A 337 3.85 -17.73 -32.67
N ILE A 338 3.26 -17.29 -31.56
CA ILE A 338 3.34 -17.93 -30.23
C ILE A 338 1.95 -18.47 -29.86
N PRO A 339 1.62 -19.73 -30.22
CA PRO A 339 0.27 -20.28 -30.06
C PRO A 339 -0.23 -20.34 -28.61
N SER A 340 0.68 -20.48 -27.65
CA SER A 340 0.36 -20.52 -26.21
C SER A 340 -0.33 -19.24 -25.72
N LEU A 341 -0.13 -18.10 -26.38
CA LEU A 341 -0.79 -16.83 -26.05
C LEU A 341 -2.28 -16.79 -26.44
N TRP A 342 -2.73 -17.66 -27.35
CA TRP A 342 -4.09 -17.56 -27.91
C TRP A 342 -5.18 -17.90 -26.91
N GLN A 343 -4.85 -18.76 -25.95
CA GLN A 343 -5.77 -19.25 -24.92
C GLN A 343 -5.85 -18.34 -23.70
N LEU A 344 -4.94 -17.37 -23.57
CA LEU A 344 -4.92 -16.47 -22.43
C LEU A 344 -6.16 -15.56 -22.41
N PRO A 345 -6.70 -15.24 -21.22
CA PRO A 345 -7.69 -14.18 -21.07
C PRO A 345 -7.11 -12.87 -21.59
N ARG A 346 -7.94 -12.08 -22.28
CA ARG A 346 -7.52 -10.81 -22.87
C ARG A 346 -8.16 -9.64 -22.15
N LEU A 347 -7.35 -8.63 -21.84
CA LEU A 347 -7.81 -7.36 -21.28
C LEU A 347 -7.61 -6.26 -22.31
N SER A 348 -8.67 -5.51 -22.60
CA SER A 348 -8.63 -4.30 -23.41
C SER A 348 -8.79 -3.10 -22.49
N LEU A 349 -7.87 -2.15 -22.55
CA LEU A 349 -7.93 -0.93 -21.76
C LEU A 349 -8.87 0.08 -22.43
N SER A 350 -9.69 0.76 -21.63
CA SER A 350 -10.52 1.88 -22.07
C SER A 350 -9.77 3.19 -21.90
N SER A 351 -8.64 3.38 -22.59
CA SER A 351 -7.93 4.66 -22.50
C SER A 351 -8.60 5.70 -23.40
N SER A 352 -9.19 6.74 -22.80
CA SER A 352 -9.57 7.97 -23.52
C SER A 352 -8.37 8.89 -23.79
N THR A 353 -7.19 8.54 -23.26
CA THR A 353 -5.96 9.32 -23.37
C THR A 353 -5.28 9.07 -24.70
N ARG A 354 -5.04 10.14 -25.46
CA ARG A 354 -4.22 10.10 -26.67
C ARG A 354 -2.76 9.84 -26.32
N SER A 355 -2.06 9.08 -27.17
CA SER A 355 -0.61 8.91 -27.00
C SER A 355 0.11 10.25 -27.08
N SER A 356 0.99 10.48 -26.11
CA SER A 356 1.94 11.59 -26.02
C SER A 356 3.32 11.24 -26.60
N TYR A 357 3.47 10.03 -27.14
CA TYR A 357 4.74 9.50 -27.59
C TYR A 357 5.03 9.87 -29.06
N VAL A 358 6.06 10.68 -29.29
CA VAL A 358 6.35 11.30 -30.59
C VAL A 358 7.55 10.71 -31.33
N LEU A 359 8.46 9.99 -30.65
CA LEU A 359 9.72 9.53 -31.26
C LEU A 359 9.57 8.40 -32.30
N ARG A 360 8.36 7.82 -32.47
CA ARG A 360 8.03 6.84 -33.52
C ARG A 360 6.90 7.32 -34.46
N HIS A 361 6.69 8.64 -34.58
CA HIS A 361 5.50 9.19 -35.26
C HIS A 361 5.39 8.89 -36.77
N ASP A 362 6.47 8.49 -37.44
CA ASP A 362 6.57 8.43 -38.91
C ASP A 362 6.34 7.05 -39.57
N TYR A 363 5.51 6.19 -38.99
CA TYR A 363 5.07 4.97 -39.71
C TYR A 363 3.77 5.21 -40.49
N THR A 364 3.94 5.76 -41.70
CA THR A 364 2.90 5.97 -42.71
C THR A 364 2.08 4.70 -42.99
N GLY A 365 0.74 4.81 -42.92
CA GLY A 365 -0.23 3.76 -43.29
C GLY A 365 -0.73 2.83 -42.18
N TRP A 366 0.03 2.61 -41.10
CA TRP A 366 -0.35 1.61 -40.07
C TRP A 366 -1.33 2.11 -39.02
N LYS A 367 -1.31 3.43 -38.75
CA LYS A 367 -2.26 4.11 -37.88
C LYS A 367 -3.71 3.78 -38.26
N GLN A 368 -4.02 3.69 -39.55
CA GLN A 368 -5.37 3.34 -40.05
C GLN A 368 -5.75 1.86 -39.90
N ARG A 369 -4.77 0.94 -39.78
CA ARG A 369 -5.04 -0.52 -39.67
C ARG A 369 -5.24 -0.98 -38.23
N PHE A 370 -4.70 -0.25 -37.26
CA PHE A 370 -4.68 -0.63 -35.86
C PHE A 370 -5.41 0.33 -34.93
N SER A 371 -5.64 1.59 -35.34
CA SER A 371 -6.42 2.55 -34.56
C SER A 371 -7.87 2.61 -35.05
N SER A 372 -8.76 2.86 -34.11
CA SER A 372 -10.17 3.17 -34.41
C SER A 372 -10.35 4.65 -34.80
N GLN A 373 -9.39 5.51 -34.44
CA GLN A 373 -9.40 6.96 -34.68
C GLN A 373 -8.05 7.49 -35.20
N GLY A 374 -7.67 7.13 -36.44
CA GLY A 374 -6.56 7.79 -37.15
C GLY A 374 -5.16 7.64 -36.56
N GLY A 375 -4.97 6.77 -35.55
CA GLY A 375 -3.68 6.50 -34.92
C GLY A 375 -3.52 7.04 -33.51
N GLU A 376 -4.45 7.86 -33.01
CA GLU A 376 -4.32 8.56 -31.71
C GLU A 376 -4.48 7.62 -30.50
N ASP A 377 -5.14 6.47 -30.70
CA ASP A 377 -5.38 5.45 -29.67
C ASP A 377 -4.22 4.45 -29.49
N LEU A 378 -3.14 4.60 -30.26
CA LEU A 378 -2.01 3.67 -30.27
C LEU A 378 -0.97 4.06 -29.23
N LEU A 379 -1.16 3.60 -28.00
CA LEU A 379 -0.25 3.82 -26.88
C LEU A 379 1.08 3.07 -27.06
N CYS A 380 2.19 3.67 -26.64
CA CYS A 380 3.48 2.96 -26.51
C CYS A 380 3.49 2.07 -25.24
N THR A 381 4.46 1.16 -25.11
CA THR A 381 4.55 0.21 -23.97
C THR A 381 4.44 0.90 -22.61
N ALA A 382 5.19 1.99 -22.39
CA ALA A 382 5.12 2.78 -21.16
C ALA A 382 3.70 3.35 -20.90
N GLU A 383 3.02 3.84 -21.93
CA GLU A 383 1.67 4.39 -21.81
C GLU A 383 0.63 3.30 -21.55
N VAL A 384 0.77 2.13 -22.16
CA VAL A 384 -0.08 0.96 -21.90
C VAL A 384 0.03 0.56 -20.42
N ILE A 385 1.24 0.51 -19.86
CA ILE A 385 1.45 0.17 -18.46
C ILE A 385 0.90 1.27 -17.54
N ALA A 386 1.09 2.54 -17.89
CA ALA A 386 0.50 3.64 -17.13
C ALA A 386 -1.04 3.57 -17.13
N ALA A 387 -1.67 3.25 -18.26
CA ALA A 387 -3.11 3.07 -18.37
C ALA A 387 -3.60 1.83 -17.59
N LEU A 388 -2.84 0.72 -17.62
CA LEU A 388 -3.12 -0.45 -16.79
C LEU A 388 -3.12 -0.11 -15.30
N LEU A 389 -2.13 0.66 -14.85
CA LEU A 389 -2.01 1.08 -13.46
C LEU A 389 -3.15 2.01 -13.06
N ASP A 390 -3.61 2.90 -13.94
CA ASP A 390 -4.80 3.74 -13.68
C ASP A 390 -6.07 2.89 -13.48
N GLU A 391 -6.30 1.89 -14.33
CA GLU A 391 -7.42 0.94 -14.20
C GLU A 391 -7.28 0.08 -12.93
N SER A 392 -6.04 -0.18 -12.50
CA SER A 392 -5.71 -0.87 -11.25
C SER A 392 -5.69 0.08 -10.04
N LEU A 393 -6.16 1.32 -10.20
CA LEU A 393 -6.28 2.32 -9.14
C LEU A 393 -4.92 2.82 -8.60
N ASN A 394 -3.85 2.55 -9.34
CA ASN A 394 -2.47 2.97 -9.10
C ASN A 394 -2.05 4.17 -9.95
N ARG A 395 -2.80 5.26 -9.80
CA ARG A 395 -2.57 6.49 -10.58
C ARG A 395 -1.23 7.15 -10.30
N GLU A 396 -0.69 6.99 -9.11
CA GLU A 396 0.63 7.54 -8.76
C GLU A 396 1.74 6.89 -9.59
N SER A 397 1.77 5.55 -9.62
CA SER A 397 2.74 4.81 -10.44
C SER A 397 2.51 5.05 -11.93
N GLY A 398 1.25 5.14 -12.37
CA GLY A 398 0.91 5.53 -13.74
C GLY A 398 1.45 6.92 -14.11
N ASN A 399 1.31 7.90 -13.22
CA ASN A 399 1.85 9.25 -13.43
C ASN A 399 3.37 9.30 -13.39
N LEU A 400 4.01 8.50 -12.53
CA LEU A 400 5.47 8.38 -12.52
C LEU A 400 5.98 7.89 -13.88
N ILE A 401 5.37 6.85 -14.46
CA ILE A 401 5.76 6.34 -15.79
C ILE A 401 5.54 7.39 -16.88
N ARG A 402 4.44 8.15 -16.83
CA ARG A 402 4.21 9.28 -17.76
C ARG A 402 5.27 10.37 -17.63
N ASN A 403 5.70 10.69 -16.42
CA ASN A 403 6.75 11.66 -16.17
C ASN A 403 8.10 11.16 -16.70
N ARG A 404 8.42 9.87 -16.50
CA ARG A 404 9.60 9.22 -17.09
C ARG A 404 9.58 9.27 -18.61
N LEU A 405 8.43 8.99 -19.22
CA LEU A 405 8.24 9.09 -20.67
C LEU A 405 8.42 10.51 -21.18
N ARG A 406 7.86 11.52 -20.49
CA ARG A 406 8.07 12.92 -20.86
C ARG A 406 9.55 13.30 -20.77
N TYR A 407 10.21 12.99 -19.65
CA TYR A 407 11.63 13.26 -19.47
C TYR A 407 12.49 12.59 -20.54
N PHE A 408 12.22 11.32 -20.85
CA PHE A 408 12.92 10.57 -21.89
C PHE A 408 12.79 11.26 -23.25
N GLN A 409 11.60 11.72 -23.62
CA GLN A 409 11.39 12.42 -24.89
C GLN A 409 12.09 13.78 -24.93
N ASP A 410 11.99 14.56 -23.85
CA ASP A 410 12.61 15.89 -23.74
C ASP A 410 14.15 15.81 -23.76
N ASN A 411 14.72 14.70 -23.29
CA ASN A 411 16.17 14.49 -23.16
C ASN A 411 16.69 13.36 -24.07
N PHE A 412 15.95 13.01 -25.13
CA PHE A 412 16.22 11.84 -25.97
C PHE A 412 17.67 11.74 -26.46
N PRO A 413 18.34 12.82 -26.96
CA PRO A 413 19.72 12.73 -27.42
C PRO A 413 20.71 12.31 -26.33
N GLN A 414 20.49 12.76 -25.09
CA GLN A 414 21.39 12.49 -23.96
C GLN A 414 21.14 11.10 -23.36
N VAL A 415 19.86 10.73 -23.24
CA VAL A 415 19.44 9.45 -22.65
C VAL A 415 19.78 8.29 -23.59
N SER A 416 19.52 8.44 -24.89
CA SER A 416 19.84 7.41 -25.88
C SER A 416 21.33 7.11 -25.95
N ALA A 417 22.21 8.11 -25.91
CA ALA A 417 23.65 7.86 -25.88
C ALA A 417 24.09 7.00 -24.67
N ARG A 418 23.57 7.29 -23.48
CA ARG A 418 23.94 6.59 -22.24
C ARG A 418 23.36 5.19 -22.11
N SER A 419 22.19 4.93 -22.71
CA SER A 419 21.54 3.62 -22.60
C SER A 419 22.18 2.55 -23.48
N PHE A 420 22.88 2.90 -24.57
CA PHE A 420 23.48 1.94 -25.51
C PHE A 420 25.00 1.80 -25.40
N ASP A 421 25.69 2.71 -24.71
CA ASP A 421 27.14 2.58 -24.47
C ASP A 421 27.49 1.56 -23.36
N ALA A 422 26.51 1.12 -22.57
CA ALA A 422 26.76 0.27 -21.40
C ALA A 422 26.91 -1.23 -21.67
N ASP A 423 26.59 -1.72 -22.88
CA ASP A 423 26.72 -3.13 -23.27
C ASP A 423 27.99 -3.42 -24.07
N ALA A 424 28.79 -2.40 -24.41
CA ALA A 424 30.03 -2.56 -25.16
C ALA A 424 31.21 -3.10 -24.34
N ASP A 425 31.07 -3.23 -23.01
CA ASP A 425 32.18 -3.58 -22.10
C ASP A 425 31.99 -4.91 -21.35
N SER A 426 31.07 -5.77 -21.79
CA SER A 426 30.89 -7.14 -21.25
C SER A 426 31.47 -8.23 -22.16
N GLY A 427 32.53 -7.91 -22.90
CA GLY A 427 33.42 -8.92 -23.46
C GLY A 427 34.26 -9.54 -22.36
N THR A 428 33.82 -10.67 -21.81
CA THR A 428 34.75 -11.61 -21.17
C THR A 428 34.28 -13.05 -21.38
N GLU A 429 35.15 -13.82 -22.01
CA GLU A 429 35.16 -15.27 -22.08
C GLU A 429 34.91 -15.89 -20.70
N VAL A 430 33.95 -16.83 -20.58
CA VAL A 430 34.10 -18.29 -20.39
C VAL A 430 32.71 -18.89 -20.17
#